data_AF-A0A8T5LMP0-F1
#
_entry.id   AF-A0A8T5LMP0-F1
#
_cell.length_a   1.000
_cell.length_b   1.000
_cell.length_c   1.000
_cell.angle_alpha   90.00
_cell.angle_beta   90.00
_cell.angle_gamma   90.00
#
_symmetry.space_group_name_H-M   'P 1'
#
loop_
_entity.id
_entity.type
_entity.pdbx_description
1 polymer ?
#
loop_
_entity_poly.entity_id
_entity_poly.type
_entity_poly.pdbx_seq_one_letter_code
_entity_poly.pdbx_strand_id
1 'polypeptide(L)'
;MKRIQLRSKEINKELEKYKVNLNKKDQVELLEDKYKLININKKNSFFYYENKPVPTLKYLQDHDTLKKITVDMGAVKFVINGADIMRPGIVEIEEGIKSKELVTIIDENNKKPLAVGIALFDGEEIKKITSGKVIKNIHYVGDEIWKIER
;
A
#
# COMPACT_ATOMS: atom_id res chain seq x y z
N MET A 1 -11.59 -12.86 -16.75
CA MET A 1 -11.84 -12.42 -15.36
C MET A 1 -12.81 -13.34 -14.62
N LYS A 2 -12.28 -14.17 -13.72
CA LYS A 2 -13.04 -15.02 -12.80
C LYS A 2 -13.45 -14.19 -11.57
N ARG A 3 -14.68 -14.37 -11.10
CA ARG A 3 -15.19 -13.71 -9.88
C ARG A 3 -15.67 -14.77 -8.89
N ILE A 4 -15.27 -14.64 -7.63
CA ILE A 4 -15.64 -15.58 -6.56
C ILE A 4 -16.18 -14.76 -5.39
N GLN A 5 -17.42 -15.02 -4.98
CA GLN A 5 -17.98 -14.42 -3.77
C GLN A 5 -17.26 -15.01 -2.54
N LEU A 6 -16.77 -14.15 -1.65
CA LEU A 6 -16.14 -14.54 -0.39
C LEU A 6 -17.09 -14.27 0.79
N ARG A 7 -16.92 -15.04 1.87
CA ARG A 7 -17.61 -14.74 3.14
C ARG A 7 -16.79 -13.71 3.90
N SER A 8 -17.44 -12.66 4.42
CA SER A 8 -16.77 -11.58 5.19
C SER A 8 -15.92 -12.12 6.36
N LYS A 9 -16.35 -13.22 6.99
CA LYS A 9 -15.61 -13.86 8.10
C LYS A 9 -14.26 -14.42 7.66
N GLU A 10 -14.16 -14.96 6.45
CA GLU A 10 -12.93 -15.58 5.93
C GLU A 10 -11.87 -14.50 5.69
N ILE A 11 -12.28 -13.40 5.04
CA ILE A 11 -11.34 -12.33 4.67
C ILE A 11 -10.98 -11.42 5.85
N ASN A 12 -11.86 -11.26 6.84
CA ASN A 12 -11.58 -10.43 8.02
C ASN A 12 -10.28 -10.86 8.73
N LYS A 13 -10.00 -12.17 8.80
CA LYS A 13 -8.77 -12.67 9.40
C LYS A 13 -7.51 -12.25 8.62
N GLU A 14 -7.58 -12.23 7.28
CA GLU A 14 -6.46 -11.81 6.43
C GLU A 14 -6.23 -10.29 6.49
N LEU A 15 -7.30 -9.52 6.71
CA LEU A 15 -7.29 -8.06 6.67
C LEU A 15 -7.27 -7.40 8.05
N GLU A 16 -7.29 -8.17 9.14
CA GLU A 16 -7.33 -7.67 10.52
C GLU A 16 -6.21 -6.66 10.82
N LYS A 17 -5.00 -6.92 10.32
CA LYS A 17 -3.85 -6.02 10.48
C LYS A 17 -4.03 -4.63 9.84
N TYR A 18 -4.99 -4.49 8.92
CA TYR A 18 -5.37 -3.21 8.31
C TYR A 18 -6.57 -2.57 8.99
N LYS A 19 -6.98 -3.05 10.17
CA LYS A 19 -8.14 -2.55 10.94
C LYS A 19 -9.46 -2.64 10.14
N VAL A 20 -9.53 -3.57 9.19
CA VAL A 20 -10.73 -3.84 8.40
C VAL A 20 -11.73 -4.66 9.24
N ASN A 21 -12.98 -4.21 9.30
CA ASN A 21 -14.06 -4.93 9.98
C ASN A 21 -15.29 -5.04 9.09
N LEU A 22 -15.40 -6.16 8.36
CA LEU A 22 -16.52 -6.42 7.45
C LEU A 22 -17.62 -7.20 8.16
N ASN A 23 -18.86 -6.83 7.88
CA ASN A 23 -20.06 -7.49 8.38
C ASN A 23 -20.76 -8.30 7.27
N LYS A 24 -21.87 -8.96 7.60
CA LYS A 24 -22.62 -9.83 6.67
C LYS A 24 -23.28 -9.08 5.50
N LYS A 25 -23.47 -7.77 5.61
CA LYS A 25 -24.06 -6.93 4.56
C LYS A 25 -23.01 -6.48 3.54
N ASP A 26 -21.74 -6.49 3.92
CA ASP A 26 -20.65 -6.13 3.01
C ASP A 26 -20.49 -7.18 1.92
N GLN A 27 -20.46 -6.71 0.68
CA GLN A 27 -20.25 -7.57 -0.49
C GLN A 27 -18.75 -7.70 -0.74
N VAL A 28 -18.22 -8.92 -0.57
CA VAL A 28 -16.80 -9.23 -0.79
C VAL A 28 -16.63 -10.17 -1.97
N GLU A 29 -15.90 -9.74 -2.99
CA GLU A 29 -15.60 -10.54 -4.17
C GLU A 29 -14.08 -10.66 -4.37
N LEU A 30 -13.62 -11.85 -4.73
CA LEU A 30 -12.29 -12.06 -5.27
C LEU A 30 -12.34 -12.02 -6.79
N LEU A 31 -11.57 -11.13 -7.40
CA LEU A 31 -11.39 -11.05 -8.84
C LEU A 31 -10.03 -11.65 -9.21
N GLU A 32 -10.03 -12.65 -10.08
CA GLU A 32 -8.81 -13.27 -10.61
C GLU A 32 -8.76 -13.09 -12.12
N ASP A 33 -7.78 -12.30 -12.58
CA ASP A 33 -7.44 -12.10 -13.98
C ASP A 33 -5.91 -11.98 -14.12
N LYS A 34 -5.37 -10.90 -14.73
CA LYS A 34 -3.94 -10.59 -14.65
C LYS A 34 -3.46 -10.35 -13.20
N TYR A 35 -4.32 -9.74 -12.37
CA TYR A 35 -4.09 -9.54 -10.95
C TYR A 35 -5.18 -10.24 -10.15
N LYS A 36 -4.86 -10.54 -8.88
CA LYS A 36 -5.81 -11.08 -7.90
C LYS A 36 -6.21 -9.95 -6.94
N LEU A 37 -7.47 -9.52 -6.99
CA LEU A 37 -8.00 -8.37 -6.27
C LEU A 37 -9.10 -8.78 -5.28
N ILE A 38 -9.18 -8.09 -4.15
CA ILE A 38 -10.31 -8.15 -3.22
C ILE A 38 -11.15 -6.90 -3.42
N ASN A 39 -12.38 -7.11 -3.88
CA ASN A 39 -13.39 -6.06 -3.97
C ASN A 39 -14.26 -6.07 -2.73
N ILE A 40 -14.44 -4.89 -2.14
CA ILE A 40 -15.33 -4.66 -1.01
C ILE A 40 -16.33 -3.59 -1.45
N ASN A 41 -17.62 -3.93 -1.44
CA ASN A 41 -18.71 -3.02 -1.81
C ASN A 41 -18.47 -2.32 -3.16
N LYS A 42 -18.05 -3.10 -4.16
CA LYS A 42 -17.75 -2.67 -5.55
C LYS A 42 -16.52 -1.77 -5.73
N LYS A 43 -15.73 -1.50 -4.67
CA LYS A 43 -14.43 -0.84 -4.75
C LYS A 43 -13.31 -1.87 -4.74
N ASN A 44 -12.25 -1.65 -5.52
CA ASN A 44 -11.05 -2.49 -5.47
C ASN A 44 -10.20 -2.08 -4.27
N SER A 45 -10.35 -2.78 -3.16
CA SER A 45 -9.77 -2.36 -1.87
C SER A 45 -8.38 -2.95 -1.61
N PHE A 46 -8.12 -4.17 -2.08
CA PHE A 46 -6.83 -4.82 -1.92
C PHE A 46 -6.44 -5.59 -3.19
N PHE A 47 -5.15 -5.83 -3.37
CA PHE A 47 -4.59 -6.76 -4.34
C PHE A 47 -3.65 -7.74 -3.64
N TYR A 48 -3.42 -8.90 -4.24
CA TYR A 48 -2.43 -9.85 -3.72
C TYR A 48 -1.05 -9.58 -4.33
N TYR A 49 -0.04 -9.46 -3.46
CA TYR A 49 1.37 -9.45 -3.80
C TYR A 49 2.08 -10.49 -2.94
N GLU A 50 2.82 -11.41 -3.55
CA GLU A 50 3.50 -12.53 -2.86
C GLU A 50 2.57 -13.28 -1.88
N ASN A 51 1.34 -13.60 -2.34
CA ASN A 51 0.28 -14.28 -1.57
C ASN A 51 -0.20 -13.54 -0.31
N LYS A 52 0.04 -12.23 -0.20
CA LYS A 52 -0.48 -11.40 0.90
C LYS A 52 -1.35 -10.28 0.33
N PRO A 53 -2.48 -9.94 0.99
CA PRO A 53 -3.25 -8.78 0.61
C PRO A 53 -2.42 -7.51 0.87
N VAL A 54 -2.52 -6.54 -0.03
CA VAL A 54 -1.91 -5.21 0.04
C VAL A 54 -3.01 -4.20 -0.29
N PRO A 55 -3.21 -3.14 0.53
CA PRO A 55 -4.23 -2.15 0.24
C PRO A 55 -3.90 -1.37 -1.04
N THR A 56 -4.93 -1.04 -1.80
CA THR A 56 -4.80 -0.17 -2.98
C THR A 56 -4.60 1.28 -2.57
N LEU A 57 -4.06 2.10 -3.46
CA LEU A 57 -3.89 3.53 -3.18
C LEU A 57 -5.24 4.22 -2.96
N LYS A 58 -6.28 3.89 -3.73
CA LYS A 58 -7.63 4.41 -3.47
C LYS A 58 -8.18 3.99 -2.11
N TYR A 59 -7.90 2.77 -1.66
CA TYR A 59 -8.29 2.37 -0.29
C TYR A 59 -7.57 3.22 0.76
N LEU A 60 -6.28 3.46 0.59
CA LEU A 60 -5.48 4.27 1.52
C LEU A 60 -5.85 5.76 1.54
N GLN A 61 -6.53 6.27 0.51
CA GLN A 61 -7.06 7.64 0.53
C GLN A 61 -8.17 7.82 1.58
N ASP A 62 -9.00 6.79 1.74
CA ASP A 62 -10.15 6.80 2.66
C ASP A 62 -9.79 6.19 4.03
N HIS A 63 -8.68 5.44 4.13
CA HIS A 63 -8.36 4.61 5.30
C HIS A 63 -6.88 4.68 5.70
N ASP A 64 -6.60 5.19 6.91
CA ASP A 64 -5.26 5.30 7.48
C ASP A 64 -4.83 3.99 8.17
N THR A 65 -4.29 3.06 7.37
CA THR A 65 -4.04 1.67 7.79
C THR A 65 -2.58 1.25 7.81
N LEU A 66 -1.70 1.98 7.12
CA LEU A 66 -0.26 1.72 7.09
C LEU A 66 0.50 2.92 7.64
N LYS A 67 1.67 2.64 8.23
CA LYS A 67 2.61 3.67 8.64
C LYS A 67 3.17 4.42 7.42
N LYS A 68 3.49 5.69 7.61
CA LYS A 68 3.84 6.61 6.53
C LYS A 68 5.35 6.86 6.41
N ILE A 69 5.79 6.99 5.16
CA ILE A 69 7.06 7.59 4.77
C ILE A 69 6.73 8.85 3.97
N THR A 70 7.15 10.01 4.46
CA THR A 70 6.99 11.26 3.72
C THR A 70 8.24 11.49 2.87
N VAL A 71 8.04 11.75 1.58
CA VAL A 71 9.09 12.15 0.65
C VAL A 71 9.01 13.63 0.29
N ASP A 72 10.16 14.21 -0.07
CA ASP A 72 10.21 15.56 -0.62
C ASP A 72 9.56 15.64 -2.01
N MET A 73 9.25 16.85 -2.45
CA MET A 73 8.65 17.09 -3.77
C MET A 73 9.55 16.67 -4.95
N GLY A 74 10.87 16.63 -4.79
CA GLY A 74 11.81 16.21 -5.83
C GLY A 74 11.76 14.71 -6.10
N ALA A 75 11.44 13.92 -5.08
CA ALA A 75 11.29 12.46 -5.15
C ALA A 75 9.98 12.02 -5.82
N VAL A 76 8.91 12.83 -5.74
CA VAL A 76 7.55 12.47 -6.20
C VAL A 76 7.53 11.92 -7.63
N LYS A 77 8.20 12.60 -8.58
CA LYS A 77 8.23 12.17 -9.98
C LYS A 77 8.83 10.77 -10.16
N PHE A 78 9.78 10.37 -9.31
CA PHE A 78 10.41 9.07 -9.38
C PHE A 78 9.52 7.99 -8.76
N VAL A 79 8.86 8.32 -7.63
CA VAL A 79 7.92 7.41 -6.95
C VAL A 79 6.77 7.01 -7.88
N ILE A 80 6.14 7.99 -8.55
CA ILE A 80 5.03 7.72 -9.49
C ILE A 80 5.49 7.10 -10.82
N ASN A 81 6.80 7.01 -11.05
CA ASN A 81 7.39 6.26 -12.17
C ASN A 81 7.83 4.85 -11.76
N GLY A 82 7.50 4.42 -10.52
CA GLY A 82 7.78 3.08 -10.03
C GLY A 82 9.19 2.88 -9.48
N ALA A 83 9.95 3.95 -9.25
CA ALA A 83 11.26 3.84 -8.62
C ALA A 83 11.13 3.39 -7.15
N ASP A 84 12.12 2.64 -6.69
CA ASP A 84 12.33 2.38 -5.26
C ASP A 84 12.64 3.69 -4.52
N ILE A 85 12.32 3.74 -3.22
CA ILE A 85 12.51 4.97 -2.43
C ILE A 85 13.92 4.95 -1.86
N MET A 86 14.67 5.99 -2.23
CA MET A 86 16.02 6.23 -1.78
C MET A 86 15.99 7.10 -0.52
N ARG A 87 16.87 6.82 0.44
CA ARG A 87 16.93 7.53 1.71
C ARG A 87 17.03 9.06 1.60
N PRO A 88 17.81 9.64 0.67
CA PRO A 88 17.92 11.09 0.55
C PRO A 88 16.60 11.80 0.24
N GLY A 89 15.64 11.12 -0.39
CA GLY A 89 14.34 11.69 -0.73
C GLY A 89 13.30 11.62 0.39
N ILE A 90 13.65 11.03 1.55
CA ILE A 90 12.74 10.87 2.69
C ILE A 90 12.96 12.03 3.67
N VAL A 91 11.88 12.77 3.95
CA VAL A 91 11.87 13.90 4.89
C VAL A 91 11.27 13.54 6.25
N GLU A 92 10.43 12.50 6.31
CA GLU A 92 9.77 12.07 7.55
C GLU A 92 9.55 10.55 7.54
N ILE A 93 9.69 9.93 8.72
CA ILE A 93 9.53 8.49 8.93
C ILE A 93 8.64 8.33 10.15
N GLU A 94 7.46 7.73 9.96
CA GLU A 94 6.57 7.41 11.08
C GLU A 94 7.22 6.38 12.04
N GLU A 95 7.02 6.56 13.34
CA GLU A 95 7.66 5.72 14.35
C GLU A 95 7.16 4.27 14.32
N GLY A 96 8.04 3.35 14.70
CA GLY A 96 7.69 1.94 14.85
C GLY A 96 7.59 1.15 13.54
N ILE A 97 7.99 1.71 12.39
CA ILE A 97 8.16 0.94 11.14
C ILE A 97 9.20 -0.16 11.35
N LYS A 98 8.83 -1.39 10.96
CA LYS A 98 9.70 -2.57 11.00
C LYS A 98 10.13 -3.02 9.60
N SER A 99 11.32 -3.61 9.51
CA SER A 99 11.78 -4.25 8.28
C SER A 99 10.76 -5.29 7.80
N LYS A 100 10.55 -5.32 6.48
CA LYS A 100 9.55 -6.13 5.75
C LYS A 100 8.08 -5.75 6.00
N GLU A 101 7.81 -4.67 6.73
CA GLU A 101 6.47 -4.10 6.89
C GLU A 101 6.06 -3.30 5.65
N LEU A 102 4.74 -3.24 5.39
CA LEU A 102 4.18 -2.38 4.35
C LEU A 102 4.10 -0.95 4.87
N VAL A 103 4.45 0.01 4.02
CA VAL A 103 4.38 1.44 4.30
C VAL A 103 3.68 2.17 3.17
N THR A 104 3.00 3.27 3.50
CA THR A 104 2.46 4.20 2.50
C THR A 104 3.45 5.33 2.28
N ILE A 105 3.74 5.64 1.03
CA ILE A 105 4.57 6.77 0.64
C ILE A 105 3.65 7.94 0.33
N ILE A 106 3.91 9.10 0.94
CA ILE A 106 3.17 10.34 0.73
C ILE A 106 4.12 11.50 0.45
N ASP A 107 3.65 12.57 -0.18
CA ASP A 107 4.42 13.80 -0.31
C ASP A 107 4.27 14.74 0.90
N GLU A 108 5.26 15.60 1.12
CA GLU A 108 5.26 16.57 2.21
C GLU A 108 4.17 17.64 2.12
N ASN A 109 3.62 17.89 0.92
CA ASN A 109 2.64 18.96 0.70
C ASN A 109 1.19 18.46 0.81
N ASN A 110 0.78 17.55 -0.06
CA ASN A 110 -0.60 17.07 -0.16
C ASN A 110 -0.89 15.91 0.80
N LYS A 111 0.16 15.23 1.27
CA LYS A 111 0.07 14.07 2.18
C LYS A 111 -0.84 12.96 1.64
N LYS A 112 -0.96 12.85 0.31
CA LYS A 112 -1.79 11.83 -0.36
C LYS A 112 -0.96 10.58 -0.65
N PRO A 113 -1.56 9.38 -0.60
CA PRO A 113 -0.87 8.14 -1.00
C PRO A 113 -0.37 8.21 -2.45
N LEU A 114 0.94 8.05 -2.63
CA LEU A 114 1.62 8.01 -3.92
C LEU A 114 2.04 6.59 -4.30
N ALA A 115 2.46 5.81 -3.30
CA ALA A 115 2.89 4.45 -3.48
C ALA A 115 2.68 3.63 -2.19
N VAL A 116 2.67 2.31 -2.35
CA VAL A 116 2.83 1.34 -1.28
C VAL A 116 4.18 0.66 -1.50
N GLY A 117 4.93 0.54 -0.42
CA GLY A 117 6.25 -0.07 -0.44
C GLY A 117 6.48 -1.03 0.73
N ILE A 118 7.57 -1.77 0.65
CA ILE A 118 8.05 -2.67 1.70
C ILE A 118 9.32 -2.06 2.29
N ALA A 119 9.32 -1.76 3.60
CA ALA A 119 10.50 -1.27 4.28
C ALA A 119 11.61 -2.32 4.28
N LEU A 120 12.84 -1.94 3.90
CA LEU A 120 13.98 -2.85 3.91
C LEU A 120 14.68 -2.91 5.27
N PHE A 121 14.54 -1.86 6.06
CA PHE A 121 15.17 -1.67 7.37
C PHE A 121 14.13 -1.19 8.38
N ASP A 122 14.45 -1.28 9.67
CA ASP A 122 13.63 -0.67 10.71
C ASP A 122 13.68 0.87 10.58
N GLY A 123 12.61 1.58 10.98
CA GLY A 123 12.54 3.04 10.86
C GLY A 123 13.72 3.76 11.54
N GLU A 124 14.17 3.26 12.70
CA GLU A 124 15.34 3.79 13.41
C GLU A 124 16.67 3.56 12.68
N GLU A 125 16.76 2.50 11.87
CA GLU A 125 17.92 2.25 11.00
C GLU A 125 17.87 3.15 9.77
N ILE A 126 16.69 3.31 9.15
CA ILE A 126 16.48 4.23 8.02
C ILE A 126 16.92 5.65 8.41
N LYS A 127 16.61 6.11 9.63
CA LYS A 127 17.06 7.42 10.14
C LYS A 127 18.60 7.59 10.12
N LYS A 128 19.36 6.51 10.36
CA LYS A 128 20.83 6.50 10.41
C LYS A 128 21.49 6.31 9.04
N ILE A 129 20.78 5.73 8.09
CA ILE A 129 21.27 5.58 6.70
C ILE A 129 21.35 6.96 6.06
N THR A 130 22.42 7.22 5.31
CA THR A 130 22.65 8.49 4.61
C THR A 130 22.33 8.42 3.12
N SER A 131 22.41 7.23 2.51
CA SER A 131 22.17 7.04 1.09
C SER A 131 21.73 5.61 0.76
N GLY A 132 21.24 5.42 -0.47
CA GLY A 132 20.82 4.12 -0.96
C GLY A 132 19.34 3.83 -0.76
N LYS A 133 18.93 2.67 -1.26
CA LYS A 133 17.54 2.22 -1.23
C LYS A 133 17.13 1.78 0.16
N VAL A 134 15.97 2.24 0.61
CA VAL A 134 15.43 1.89 1.95
C VAL A 134 14.00 1.36 1.91
N ILE A 135 13.21 1.67 0.87
CA ILE A 135 11.89 1.07 0.65
C ILE A 135 11.85 0.49 -0.77
N LYS A 136 11.36 -0.75 -0.89
CA LYS A 136 11.04 -1.36 -2.19
C LYS A 136 9.64 -0.94 -2.62
N ASN A 137 9.50 -0.34 -3.79
CA ASN A 137 8.19 0.05 -4.33
C ASN A 137 7.48 -1.17 -4.92
N ILE A 138 6.19 -1.35 -4.61
CA ILE A 138 5.39 -2.49 -5.11
C ILE A 138 4.08 -2.06 -5.77
N HIS A 139 3.64 -0.83 -5.56
CA HIS A 139 2.42 -0.29 -6.14
C HIS A 139 2.45 1.24 -6.09
N TYR A 140 2.12 1.93 -7.18
CA TYR A 140 2.25 3.38 -7.27
C TYR A 140 1.23 4.01 -8.21
N VAL A 141 1.00 5.33 -8.06
CA VAL A 141 0.11 6.09 -8.94
C VAL A 141 0.55 5.93 -10.39
N GLY A 142 -0.34 5.42 -11.23
CA GLY A 142 -0.10 5.26 -12.67
C GLY A 142 0.34 3.86 -13.09
N ASP A 143 0.59 2.94 -12.15
CA ASP A 143 0.83 1.53 -12.45
C ASP A 143 -0.43 0.82 -12.98
N GLU A 144 -0.28 -0.44 -13.37
CA GLU A 144 -1.38 -1.20 -13.98
C GLU A 144 -2.52 -1.50 -13.00
N ILE A 145 -2.22 -1.68 -11.70
CA ILE A 145 -3.23 -1.93 -10.66
C ILE A 145 -4.01 -0.65 -10.40
N TRP A 146 -3.32 0.47 -10.25
CA TRP A 146 -3.90 1.79 -10.03
C TRP A 146 -4.87 2.18 -11.16
N LYS A 147 -4.52 1.87 -12.41
CA LYS A 147 -5.38 2.13 -13.59
C LYS A 147 -6.69 1.34 -13.58
N ILE A 148 -6.72 0.18 -12.94
CA ILE A 148 -7.93 -0.66 -12.86
C ILE A 148 -8.68 -0.50 -11.55
N GLU A 149 -8.11 0.19 -10.55
CA GLU A 149 -8.82 0.58 -9.35
C GLU A 149 -10.07 1.38 -9.71
N ARG A 150 -11.19 1.06 -9.08
CA ARG A 150 -12.49 1.74 -9.28
C ARG A 150 -12.80 2.55 -8.04
#